data_AF-A0A947KR16-F1
#
_entry.id   AF-A0A947KR16-F1
#
_cell.length_a   1.000
_cell.length_b   1.000
_cell.length_c   1.000
_cell.angle_alpha   90.00
_cell.angle_beta   90.00
_cell.angle_gamma   90.00
#
_symmetry.space_group_name_H-M   'P 1'
#
loop_
_entity.id
_entity.type
_entity.pdbx_description
1 polymer ?
#
loop_
_entity_poly.entity_id
_entity_poly.type
_entity_poly.pdbx_seq_one_letter_code
_entity_poly.pdbx_strand_id
1 'polypeptide(L)'
;MQRWQVILRYGLVFMLGLVFGIAGSQLALKHRFARAMQDRPAAQCKMMMRHLTRQLQLTKPQQIEIKRIVDAQLKALSDVRERHQPEVQAIFQQAKDEMKPHLLPKQQQKLDQIMQRMQKHGPMRGARPPPQ
;
A
#
# COMPACT_ATOMS: atom_id res chain seq x y z
N MET A 1 -51.05 -8.67 4.63
CA MET A 1 -50.04 -9.28 5.53
C MET A 1 -48.96 -10.13 4.80
N GLN A 2 -48.70 -9.97 3.49
CA GLN A 2 -47.81 -10.86 2.70
C GLN A 2 -46.52 -10.19 2.18
N ARG A 3 -46.44 -8.84 2.21
CA ARG A 3 -45.32 -8.06 1.62
C ARG A 3 -44.01 -8.20 2.40
N TRP A 4 -44.08 -8.46 3.71
CA TRP A 4 -42.90 -8.51 4.58
C TRP A 4 -42.07 -9.78 4.38
N GLN A 5 -42.71 -10.90 4.08
CA GLN A 5 -42.04 -12.16 3.74
C GLN A 5 -41.25 -12.07 2.42
N VAL A 6 -41.75 -11.27 1.47
CA VAL A 6 -41.09 -11.02 0.19
C VAL A 6 -39.85 -10.15 0.39
N ILE A 7 -39.94 -9.08 1.18
CA ILE A 7 -38.81 -8.21 1.54
C ILE A 7 -37.70 -9.01 2.25
N LEU A 8 -38.07 -9.93 3.15
CA LEU A 8 -37.12 -10.77 3.87
C LEU A 8 -36.32 -11.68 2.93
N ARG A 9 -36.99 -12.29 1.94
CA ARG A 9 -36.34 -13.17 0.95
C ARG A 9 -35.38 -12.39 0.05
N TYR A 10 -35.79 -11.23 -0.46
CA TYR A 10 -34.92 -10.39 -1.29
C TYR A 10 -33.75 -9.79 -0.51
N GLY A 11 -33.97 -9.38 0.75
CA GLY A 11 -32.90 -8.90 1.63
C GLY A 11 -31.81 -9.94 1.88
N LEU A 12 -32.19 -11.21 1.97
CA LEU A 12 -31.24 -12.31 2.17
C LEU A 12 -30.31 -12.51 0.96
N VAL A 13 -30.87 -12.47 -0.25
CA VAL A 13 -30.10 -12.55 -1.50
C VAL A 13 -29.17 -11.36 -1.65
N PHE A 14 -29.63 -10.16 -1.26
CA PHE A 14 -28.82 -8.94 -1.29
C PHE A 14 -27.65 -9.01 -0.29
N MET A 15 -27.88 -9.50 0.92
CA MET A 15 -26.81 -9.71 1.92
C MET A 15 -25.76 -10.71 1.44
N LEU A 16 -26.20 -11.82 0.83
CA LEU A 16 -25.28 -12.78 0.21
C LEU A 16 -24.43 -12.11 -0.89
N GLY A 17 -25.05 -11.36 -1.79
CA GLY A 17 -24.33 -10.60 -2.81
C GLY A 17 -23.33 -9.57 -2.24
N LEU A 18 -23.69 -8.89 -1.14
CA LEU A 18 -22.82 -7.92 -0.47
C LEU A 18 -21.59 -8.59 0.15
N VAL A 19 -21.77 -9.73 0.83
CA VAL A 19 -20.67 -10.50 1.44
C VAL A 19 -19.72 -11.02 0.36
N PHE A 20 -20.25 -11.58 -0.74
CA PHE A 20 -19.44 -12.00 -1.89
C PHE A 20 -18.73 -10.83 -2.57
N GLY A 21 -19.38 -9.66 -2.68
CA GLY A 21 -18.78 -8.45 -3.23
C GLY A 21 -17.64 -7.89 -2.39
N ILE A 22 -17.78 -7.89 -1.06
CA ILE A 22 -16.73 -7.44 -0.12
C ILE A 22 -15.56 -8.42 -0.14
N ALA A 23 -15.82 -9.73 -0.08
CA ALA A 23 -14.78 -10.76 -0.10
C ALA A 23 -14.01 -10.76 -1.44
N GLY A 24 -14.72 -10.68 -2.57
CA GLY A 24 -14.13 -10.59 -3.90
C GLY A 24 -13.31 -9.30 -4.08
N SER A 25 -13.82 -8.16 -3.58
CA SER A 25 -13.09 -6.89 -3.63
C SER A 25 -11.83 -6.92 -2.78
N GLN A 26 -11.86 -7.51 -1.58
CA GLN A 26 -10.66 -7.67 -0.76
C GLN A 26 -9.62 -8.57 -1.43
N LEU A 27 -10.03 -9.68 -2.04
CA LEU A 27 -9.12 -10.60 -2.71
C LEU A 27 -8.51 -9.97 -3.97
N ALA A 28 -9.31 -9.25 -4.76
CA ALA A 28 -8.85 -8.51 -5.93
C ALA A 28 -7.94 -7.34 -5.55
N LEU A 29 -8.23 -6.61 -4.46
CA LEU A 29 -7.33 -5.58 -3.95
C LEU A 29 -6.01 -6.19 -3.49
N LYS A 30 -6.03 -7.30 -2.74
CA LYS A 30 -4.82 -8.01 -2.30
C LYS A 30 -4.00 -8.51 -3.48
N HIS A 31 -4.63 -9.09 -4.51
CA HIS A 31 -3.92 -9.54 -5.72
C HIS A 31 -3.36 -8.40 -6.57
N ARG A 32 -4.10 -7.29 -6.74
CA ARG A 32 -3.61 -6.11 -7.47
C ARG A 32 -2.54 -5.36 -6.68
N PHE A 33 -2.65 -5.28 -5.35
CA PHE A 33 -1.59 -4.78 -4.50
C PHE A 33 -0.36 -5.66 -4.57
N ALA A 34 -0.50 -6.99 -4.46
CA ALA A 34 0.61 -7.93 -4.58
C ALA A 34 1.33 -7.79 -5.93
N ARG A 35 0.61 -7.74 -7.06
CA ARG A 35 1.22 -7.51 -8.39
C ARG A 35 1.84 -6.11 -8.53
N ALA A 36 1.18 -5.06 -8.06
CA ALA A 36 1.74 -3.71 -8.11
C ALA A 36 2.94 -3.54 -7.16
N MET A 37 3.01 -4.32 -6.08
CA MET A 37 4.19 -4.46 -5.23
C MET A 37 5.27 -5.29 -5.91
N GLN A 38 4.92 -6.31 -6.71
CA GLN A 38 5.86 -7.16 -7.43
C GLN A 38 6.57 -6.44 -8.60
N ASP A 39 5.93 -5.46 -9.24
CA ASP A 39 6.55 -4.66 -10.32
C ASP A 39 7.48 -3.53 -9.80
N ARG A 40 7.31 -3.10 -8.55
CA ARG A 40 8.15 -2.08 -7.91
C ARG A 40 9.62 -2.50 -7.69
N PRO A 41 9.94 -3.70 -7.18
CA PRO A 41 11.31 -4.13 -7.00
C PRO A 41 12.03 -4.27 -8.34
N ALA A 42 11.35 -4.69 -9.41
CA ALA A 42 11.95 -4.73 -10.74
C ALA A 42 12.35 -3.34 -11.26
N ALA A 43 11.48 -2.33 -11.08
CA ALA A 43 11.78 -0.95 -11.45
C ALA A 43 12.89 -0.34 -10.57
N GLN A 44 12.90 -0.64 -9.27
CA GLN A 44 13.95 -0.21 -8.34
C GLN A 44 15.29 -0.86 -8.65
N CYS A 45 15.31 -2.17 -8.93
CA CYS A 45 16.49 -2.92 -9.36
C CYS A 45 17.08 -2.31 -10.63
N LYS A 46 16.25 -1.97 -11.62
CA LYS A 46 16.70 -1.32 -12.86
C LYS A 46 17.33 0.06 -12.60
N MET A 47 16.76 0.88 -11.72
CA MET A 47 17.35 2.18 -11.36
C MET A 47 18.67 2.02 -10.61
N MET A 48 18.71 1.12 -9.62
CA MET A 48 19.90 0.82 -8.83
C MET A 48 21.02 0.31 -9.72
N MET A 49 20.73 -0.67 -10.59
CA MET A 49 21.69 -1.21 -11.55
C MET A 49 22.18 -0.14 -12.51
N ARG A 50 21.31 0.73 -13.04
CA ARG A 50 21.74 1.84 -13.90
C ARG A 50 22.69 2.79 -13.17
N HIS A 51 22.45 3.06 -11.90
CA HIS A 51 23.33 3.90 -11.09
C HIS A 51 24.68 3.21 -10.83
N LEU A 52 24.68 1.96 -10.37
CA LEU A 52 25.88 1.17 -10.08
C LEU A 52 26.73 0.94 -11.33
N THR A 53 26.10 0.57 -12.45
CA THR A 53 26.80 0.40 -13.73
C THR A 53 27.48 1.69 -14.18
N ARG A 54 26.83 2.85 -13.99
CA ARG A 54 27.42 4.14 -14.37
C ARG A 54 28.57 4.55 -13.46
N GLN A 55 28.43 4.38 -12.15
CA GLN A 55 29.43 4.81 -11.17
C GLN A 55 30.65 3.88 -11.12
N LEU A 56 30.43 2.57 -11.28
CA LEU A 56 31.46 1.54 -11.15
C LEU A 56 31.94 1.00 -12.50
N GLN A 57 31.39 1.50 -13.61
CA GLN A 57 31.71 1.06 -14.98
C GLN A 57 31.64 -0.47 -15.16
N LEU A 58 30.57 -1.07 -14.64
CA LEU A 58 30.43 -2.53 -14.58
C LEU A 58 30.39 -3.16 -15.98
N THR A 59 31.22 -4.20 -16.19
CA THR A 59 31.17 -5.03 -17.41
C THR A 59 29.90 -5.89 -17.46
N LYS A 60 29.53 -6.38 -18.65
CA LYS A 60 28.36 -7.26 -18.83
C LYS A 60 28.30 -8.47 -17.87
N PRO A 61 29.38 -9.26 -17.68
CA PRO A 61 29.33 -10.37 -16.72
C PRO A 61 29.17 -9.89 -15.28
N GLN A 62 29.82 -8.79 -14.87
CA GLN A 62 29.65 -8.22 -13.52
C GLN A 62 28.23 -7.72 -13.27
N GLN A 63 27.57 -7.14 -14.29
CA GLN A 63 26.19 -6.69 -14.17
C GLN A 63 25.24 -7.86 -13.88
N ILE A 64 25.47 -9.05 -14.45
CA ILE A 64 24.62 -10.23 -14.22
C ILE A 64 24.69 -10.65 -12.75
N GLU A 65 25.91 -10.80 -12.22
CA GLU A 65 26.11 -11.21 -10.82
C GLU A 65 25.60 -10.16 -9.84
N ILE A 66 25.94 -8.89 -10.06
CA ILE A 66 25.50 -7.80 -9.18
C ILE A 66 23.98 -7.64 -9.22
N LYS A 67 23.34 -7.78 -10.40
CA LYS A 67 21.89 -7.75 -10.51
C LYS A 67 21.25 -8.83 -9.65
N ARG A 68 21.78 -10.06 -9.66
CA ARG A 68 21.26 -11.16 -8.84
C ARG A 68 21.33 -10.82 -7.34
N ILE A 69 22.43 -10.23 -6.89
CA ILE A 69 22.59 -9.78 -5.50
C ILE A 69 21.57 -8.69 -5.18
N VAL A 70 21.50 -7.63 -6.00
CA VAL A 70 20.59 -6.50 -5.78
C VAL A 70 19.13 -6.95 -5.75
N ASP A 71 18.73 -7.85 -6.65
CA ASP A 71 17.37 -8.37 -6.72
C ASP A 71 16.99 -9.18 -5.46
N ALA A 72 17.90 -10.05 -4.99
CA ALA A 72 17.70 -10.80 -3.75
C ALA A 72 17.56 -9.87 -2.53
N GLN A 73 18.37 -8.81 -2.44
CA GLN A 73 18.30 -7.86 -1.34
C GLN A 73 17.03 -6.99 -1.39
N LEU A 74 16.61 -6.56 -2.59
CA LEU A 74 15.35 -5.82 -2.75
C LEU A 74 14.14 -6.67 -2.38
N LYS A 75 14.17 -7.97 -2.67
CA LYS A 75 13.14 -8.91 -2.24
C LYS A 75 13.11 -9.04 -0.71
N ALA A 76 14.26 -9.26 -0.07
CA ALA A 76 14.34 -9.33 1.38
C ALA A 76 13.83 -8.04 2.07
N LEU A 77 14.15 -6.87 1.52
CA LEU A 77 13.64 -5.59 2.01
C LEU A 77 12.11 -5.47 1.83
N SER A 78 11.56 -5.99 0.73
CA SER A 78 10.12 -6.05 0.51
C SER A 78 9.44 -6.94 1.56
N ASP A 79 10.00 -8.11 1.84
CA ASP A 79 9.45 -9.06 2.82
C ASP A 79 9.44 -8.45 4.23
N VAL A 80 10.51 -7.75 4.63
CA VAL A 80 10.56 -6.99 5.90
C VAL A 80 9.48 -5.92 5.92
N ARG A 81 9.35 -5.15 4.83
CA ARG A 81 8.34 -4.09 4.74
C ARG A 81 6.93 -4.64 4.86
N GLU A 82 6.61 -5.75 4.21
CA GLU A 82 5.30 -6.41 4.29
C GLU A 82 5.03 -6.94 5.70
N ARG A 83 6.02 -7.58 6.33
CA ARG A 83 5.91 -8.11 7.69
C ARG A 83 5.58 -7.03 8.72
N HIS A 84 6.26 -5.88 8.64
CA HIS A 84 6.08 -4.78 9.60
C HIS A 84 5.05 -3.74 9.14
N GLN A 85 4.48 -3.87 7.94
CA GLN A 85 3.44 -2.97 7.45
C GLN A 85 2.25 -2.80 8.42
N PRO A 86 1.69 -3.84 9.04
CA PRO A 86 0.59 -3.68 10.00
C PRO A 86 1.00 -2.92 11.26
N GLU A 87 2.20 -3.19 11.80
CA GLU A 87 2.74 -2.48 12.97
C GLU A 87 2.89 -0.99 12.68
N VAL A 88 3.47 -0.65 11.52
CA VAL A 88 3.61 0.74 11.07
C VAL A 88 2.23 1.40 10.90
N GLN A 89 1.24 0.70 10.33
CA GLN A 89 -0.13 1.23 10.22
C GLN A 89 -0.77 1.48 11.58
N ALA A 90 -0.57 0.58 12.55
CA ALA A 90 -1.08 0.74 13.91
C ALA A 90 -0.49 1.98 14.58
N ILE A 91 0.83 2.22 14.46
CA ILE A 91 1.49 3.41 14.99
C ILE A 91 0.87 4.70 14.40
N PHE A 92 0.68 4.76 13.09
CA PHE A 92 0.06 5.93 12.45
C PHE A 92 -1.41 6.12 12.84
N GLN A 93 -2.15 5.02 13.01
CA GLN A 93 -3.55 5.06 13.42
C GLN A 93 -3.69 5.54 14.86
N GLN A 94 -2.84 5.06 15.76
CA GLN A 94 -2.77 5.53 17.14
C GLN A 94 -2.46 7.03 17.18
N ALA A 95 -1.41 7.49 16.49
CA ALA A 95 -1.07 8.91 16.43
C ALA A 95 -2.23 9.77 15.90
N LYS A 96 -2.98 9.26 14.91
CA LYS A 96 -4.16 9.93 14.38
C LYS A 96 -5.28 10.05 15.43
N ASP A 97 -5.53 8.99 16.17
CA ASP A 97 -6.58 8.97 17.19
C ASP A 97 -6.21 9.82 18.41
N GLU A 98 -4.93 9.92 18.76
CA GLU A 98 -4.41 10.86 19.75
C GLU A 98 -4.53 12.33 19.29
N MET A 99 -4.33 12.63 18.00
CA MET A 99 -4.45 14.00 17.48
C MET A 99 -5.89 14.49 17.35
N LYS A 100 -6.85 13.62 17.00
CA LYS A 100 -8.24 14.00 16.68
C LYS A 100 -8.94 14.85 17.77
N PRO A 101 -8.84 14.53 19.07
CA PRO A 101 -9.48 15.32 20.14
C PRO A 101 -9.02 16.78 20.19
N HIS A 102 -7.80 17.07 19.70
CA HIS A 102 -7.22 18.41 19.70
C HIS A 102 -7.56 19.24 18.44
N LEU A 103 -8.36 18.68 17.53
CA LEU A 103 -8.64 19.28 16.22
C LEU A 103 -10.12 19.62 16.07
N LEU A 104 -10.38 20.75 15.41
CA LEU A 104 -11.72 21.13 14.95
C LEU A 104 -12.23 20.11 13.91
N PRO A 105 -13.55 19.93 13.75
CA PRO A 105 -14.11 18.97 12.79
C PRO A 105 -13.57 19.12 11.35
N LYS A 106 -13.39 20.36 10.89
CA LYS A 106 -12.80 20.66 9.57
C LYS A 106 -11.32 20.24 9.47
N GLN A 107 -10.57 20.30 10.57
CA GLN A 107 -9.17 19.88 10.63
C GLN A 107 -9.03 18.35 10.71
N GLN A 108 -9.97 17.66 11.37
CA GLN A 108 -10.01 16.20 11.42
C GLN A 108 -10.17 15.60 10.01
N GLN A 109 -11.08 16.14 9.19
CA GLN A 109 -11.22 15.72 7.78
C GLN A 109 -9.92 15.93 6.98
N LYS A 110 -9.18 17.02 7.25
CA LYS A 110 -7.89 17.27 6.61
C LYS A 110 -6.83 16.27 7.07
N LEU A 111 -6.81 15.91 8.36
CA LEU A 111 -5.93 14.88 8.91
C LEU A 111 -6.21 13.51 8.27
N ASP A 112 -7.47 13.14 8.08
CA ASP A 112 -7.86 11.90 7.39
C ASP A 112 -7.29 11.82 5.97
N GLN A 113 -7.37 12.93 5.22
CA GLN A 113 -6.83 13.01 3.86
C GLN A 113 -5.30 12.90 3.84
N ILE A 114 -4.62 13.56 4.78
CA ILE A 114 -3.15 13.50 4.91
C ILE A 114 -2.73 12.05 5.19
N MET A 115 -3.38 11.39 6.15
CA MET A 115 -3.10 10.00 6.52
C MET A 115 -3.37 9.02 5.35
N GLN A 116 -4.47 9.18 4.61
CA GLN A 116 -4.76 8.36 3.42
C GLN A 116 -3.69 8.53 2.32
N ARG A 117 -3.20 9.75 2.10
CA ARG A 117 -2.12 10.00 1.12
C ARG A 117 -0.82 9.34 1.55
N MET A 118 -0.47 9.41 2.84
CA MET A 118 0.72 8.76 3.39
C MET A 118 0.66 7.24 3.28
N GLN A 119 -0.49 6.62 3.55
CA GLN A 119 -0.68 5.17 3.38
C GLN A 119 -0.50 4.72 1.93
N LYS A 120 -1.00 5.47 0.95
CA LYS A 120 -0.91 5.11 -0.48
C LYS A 120 0.50 5.25 -1.06
N HIS A 121 1.29 6.21 -0.57
CA HIS A 121 2.60 6.55 -1.18
C HIS A 121 3.82 6.24 -0.30
N GLY A 122 3.61 5.89 0.97
CA GLY A 122 4.66 5.75 1.98
C GLY A 122 5.14 7.09 2.53
N PRO A 123 5.78 7.11 3.71
CA PRO A 123 6.16 8.33 4.42
C PRO A 123 7.10 9.25 3.61
N MET A 124 7.93 8.68 2.72
CA MET A 124 8.92 9.45 1.95
C MET A 124 8.38 10.30 0.79
N ARG A 125 7.15 10.10 0.32
CA ARG A 125 6.60 10.89 -0.81
C ARG A 125 5.74 12.08 -0.37
N GLY A 126 5.42 12.20 0.92
CA GLY A 126 4.63 13.31 1.47
C GLY A 126 5.44 14.55 1.86
N ALA A 127 6.76 14.43 2.02
CA ALA A 127 7.64 15.51 2.43
C ALA A 127 8.21 16.32 1.26
N ARG A 128 7.38 16.66 0.26
CA ARG A 128 7.74 17.79 -0.62
C ARG A 128 7.26 19.06 0.09
N PRO A 129 8.16 19.92 0.60
CA PRO A 129 7.75 21.22 1.11
C PRO A 129 7.00 21.98 0.00
N PRO A 130 5.96 22.77 0.34
CA PRO A 130 5.33 23.64 -0.64
C PRO A 130 6.39 24.59 -1.23
N PRO A 131 6.35 24.90 -2.54
CA PRO A 131 7.20 25.94 -3.11
C PRO A 131 6.89 27.26 -2.39
N GLN A 132 7.95 27.95 -1.95
CA GLN A 132 7.87 29.30 -1.38
C GLN A 132 7.56 30.32 -2.47
#